data_AF-A0A7X4KAB0-F1
#
_entry.id   AF-A0A7X4KAB0-F1
#
_cell.length_a   1.000
_cell.length_b   1.000
_cell.length_c   1.000
_cell.angle_alpha   90.00
_cell.angle_beta   90.00
_cell.angle_gamma   90.00
#
_symmetry.space_group_name_H-M   'P 1'
#
loop_
_entity.id
_entity.type
_entity.pdbx_description
1 polymer ?
#
loop_
_entity_poly.entity_id
_entity_poly.type
_entity_poly.pdbx_seq_one_letter_code
_entity_poly.pdbx_strand_id
1 'polypeptide(L)'
;MTIDNPSRRGVMLAAGAMAATAIIPAAAQGASTATARGALGARLQGVQHFGLTVQNMDRAFAFYTEVLGGTEIMRDGDFQGDVIHNTLLLTEELDAKQRQVNPRAVGIPDLRSGAQRLDVRFIQFDNVVIELLQYRDSNQPQGNGASFAPPTEKTSPAFPRSMHICFYIREDVDFNEFIRDLESESAKRGMHQVKANRIVNSGSEQERLQAPLNTRSNPITSGKSDGWTLIYAKGPEGEQLEFVQTRGHAKRVFGEAARRRAL
;
A
#
# COMPACT_ATOMS: atom_id res chain seq x y z
N MET A 1 -17.41 13.38 -37.76
CA MET A 1 -17.46 12.00 -38.25
C MET A 1 -17.98 11.15 -37.10
N THR A 2 -19.30 11.05 -37.02
CA THR A 2 -20.05 10.39 -35.96
C THR A 2 -20.53 9.04 -36.50
N ILE A 3 -20.23 7.95 -35.82
CA ILE A 3 -20.86 6.65 -36.08
C ILE A 3 -21.66 6.31 -34.84
N ASP A 4 -22.96 6.55 -34.98
CA ASP A 4 -24.01 5.95 -34.17
C ASP A 4 -24.38 4.58 -34.75
N ASN A 5 -25.01 3.81 -33.87
CA ASN A 5 -26.10 2.86 -34.11
C ASN A 5 -25.83 1.34 -34.09
N PRO A 6 -26.83 0.56 -33.60
CA PRO A 6 -26.67 -0.51 -32.63
C PRO A 6 -27.25 -1.80 -33.24
N SER A 7 -27.17 -2.92 -32.53
CA SER A 7 -28.00 -4.07 -32.87
C SER A 7 -28.61 -4.68 -31.62
N ARG A 8 -29.90 -4.35 -31.43
CA ARG A 8 -30.84 -5.00 -30.52
C ARG A 8 -31.68 -6.01 -31.32
N ARG A 9 -31.97 -7.16 -30.68
CA ARG A 9 -33.05 -8.14 -30.95
C ARG A 9 -32.85 -8.96 -32.24
N GLY A 10 -33.00 -10.28 -32.27
CA GLY A 10 -33.59 -11.25 -31.35
C GLY A 10 -34.33 -12.28 -32.21
N VAL A 11 -34.19 -13.59 -31.97
CA VAL A 11 -35.12 -14.61 -32.49
C VAL A 11 -35.20 -15.75 -31.48
N MET A 12 -36.45 -16.11 -31.16
CA MET A 12 -36.87 -17.19 -30.28
C MET A 12 -37.48 -18.33 -31.15
N LEU A 13 -37.62 -19.52 -30.54
CA LEU A 13 -38.47 -20.68 -30.95
C LEU A 13 -37.86 -21.66 -31.97
N ALA A 14 -38.14 -22.97 -31.99
CA ALA A 14 -38.66 -23.97 -31.05
C ALA A 14 -38.69 -25.34 -31.77
N ALA A 15 -38.72 -26.42 -30.96
CA ALA A 15 -39.50 -27.66 -31.14
C ALA A 15 -38.95 -28.91 -31.88
N GLY A 16 -39.06 -30.05 -31.16
CA GLY A 16 -39.42 -31.40 -31.65
C GLY A 16 -38.28 -32.45 -31.62
N ALA A 17 -38.43 -33.73 -31.26
CA ALA A 17 -39.45 -34.53 -30.57
C ALA A 17 -38.84 -35.92 -30.19
N MET A 18 -39.27 -36.49 -29.06
CA MET A 18 -39.52 -37.93 -28.74
C MET A 18 -38.39 -39.02 -28.74
N ALA A 19 -38.05 -39.43 -27.51
CA ALA A 19 -38.04 -40.80 -26.92
C ALA A 19 -37.09 -41.93 -27.38
N ALA A 20 -36.22 -42.38 -26.45
CA ALA A 20 -36.00 -43.81 -26.11
C ALA A 20 -35.35 -43.96 -24.71
N THR A 21 -35.89 -44.86 -23.91
CA THR A 21 -35.51 -45.21 -22.54
C THR A 21 -34.23 -46.04 -22.46
N ALA A 22 -33.31 -45.67 -21.55
CA ALA A 22 -32.36 -46.57 -20.92
C ALA A 22 -32.08 -46.12 -19.49
N ILE A 23 -32.36 -47.01 -18.53
CA ILE A 23 -32.11 -46.83 -17.10
C ILE A 23 -30.61 -47.05 -16.88
N ILE A 24 -29.89 -45.96 -16.59
CA ILE A 24 -28.54 -45.97 -16.03
C ILE A 24 -28.64 -45.16 -14.73
N PRO A 25 -28.15 -45.65 -13.58
CA PRO A 25 -28.06 -44.83 -12.39
C PRO A 25 -26.98 -43.78 -12.64
N ALA A 26 -27.39 -42.62 -13.16
CA ALA A 26 -26.57 -41.45 -13.23
C ALA A 26 -26.31 -41.00 -11.78
N ALA A 27 -25.14 -41.39 -11.27
CA ALA A 27 -24.52 -40.75 -10.12
C ALA A 27 -24.71 -39.23 -10.26
N ALA A 28 -25.20 -38.60 -9.19
CA ALA A 28 -25.58 -37.20 -9.11
C ALA A 28 -24.59 -36.26 -9.81
N GLN A 29 -24.79 -36.04 -11.11
CA GLN A 29 -24.22 -34.95 -11.88
C GLN A 29 -25.27 -33.85 -11.90
N GLY A 30 -25.20 -32.99 -10.90
CA GLY A 30 -26.13 -31.87 -10.78
C GLY A 30 -25.82 -30.89 -9.65
N ALA A 31 -24.59 -30.91 -9.13
CA ALA A 31 -24.09 -29.91 -8.20
C ALA A 31 -22.66 -29.52 -8.56
N SER A 32 -22.43 -29.11 -9.82
CA SER A 32 -21.11 -28.60 -10.22
C SER A 32 -21.12 -27.61 -11.37
N THR A 33 -22.27 -26.98 -11.67
CA THR A 33 -22.33 -25.87 -12.64
C THR A 33 -22.37 -24.48 -11.99
N ALA A 34 -22.40 -24.41 -10.65
CA ALA A 34 -22.24 -23.17 -9.89
C ALA A 34 -20.78 -22.86 -9.47
N THR A 35 -19.82 -23.70 -9.84
CA THR A 35 -18.38 -23.45 -9.64
C THR A 35 -17.78 -22.49 -10.70
N ALA A 36 -18.61 -22.00 -11.62
CA ALA A 36 -18.21 -21.29 -12.84
C ALA A 36 -18.12 -19.74 -12.73
N ARG A 37 -17.92 -19.21 -11.52
CA ARG A 37 -17.27 -17.90 -11.31
C ARG A 37 -16.42 -18.08 -10.07
N GLY A 38 -15.14 -18.41 -10.22
CA GLY A 38 -14.22 -18.70 -9.11
C GLY A 38 -14.38 -17.72 -7.94
N ALA A 39 -14.12 -18.23 -6.72
CA ALA A 39 -14.19 -17.46 -5.48
C ALA A 39 -13.60 -16.05 -5.67
N LEU A 40 -14.13 -15.03 -4.98
CA LEU A 40 -13.72 -13.63 -5.19
C LEU A 40 -12.20 -13.45 -5.28
N GLY A 41 -11.44 -14.13 -4.41
CA GLY A 41 -9.97 -14.10 -4.41
C GLY A 41 -9.30 -14.67 -5.66
N ALA A 42 -9.96 -15.55 -6.42
CA ALA A 42 -9.47 -16.08 -7.70
C ALA A 42 -9.56 -15.04 -8.83
N ARG A 43 -10.29 -13.94 -8.63
CA ARG A 43 -10.34 -12.81 -9.59
C ARG A 43 -9.23 -11.80 -9.38
N LEU A 44 -8.53 -11.87 -8.25
CA LEU A 44 -7.41 -11.00 -7.93
C LEU A 44 -6.12 -11.62 -8.44
N GLN A 45 -5.36 -10.85 -9.22
CA GLN A 45 -4.00 -11.24 -9.62
C GLN A 45 -3.02 -11.08 -8.45
N GLY A 46 -3.08 -9.96 -7.74
CA GLY A 46 -2.20 -9.64 -6.61
C GLY A 46 -2.44 -8.23 -6.08
N VAL A 47 -1.50 -7.74 -5.27
CA VAL A 47 -1.44 -6.33 -4.85
C VAL A 47 -0.65 -5.57 -5.91
N GLN A 48 -1.21 -4.47 -6.45
CA GLN A 48 -0.54 -3.64 -7.45
C GLN A 48 0.31 -2.57 -6.78
N HIS A 49 -0.30 -1.78 -5.88
CA HIS A 49 0.37 -0.72 -5.11
C HIS A 49 -0.14 -0.62 -3.68
N PHE A 50 0.61 0.11 -2.86
CA PHE A 50 0.13 0.70 -1.60
C PHE A 50 0.15 2.23 -1.72
N GLY A 51 -0.96 2.86 -1.33
CA GLY A 51 -1.06 4.31 -1.24
C GLY A 51 -0.51 4.85 0.08
N LEU A 52 0.29 5.91 0.00
CA LEU A 52 0.80 6.69 1.12
C LEU A 52 0.48 8.16 0.93
N THR A 53 -0.40 8.70 1.77
CA THR A 53 -0.67 10.14 1.80
C THR A 53 0.49 10.90 2.45
N VAL A 54 1.00 11.92 1.78
CA VAL A 54 2.20 12.69 2.20
C VAL A 54 1.90 14.18 2.37
N GLN A 55 2.67 14.85 3.22
CA GLN A 55 2.62 16.31 3.33
C GLN A 55 3.43 17.00 2.26
N ASN A 56 4.57 16.42 1.89
CA ASN A 56 5.44 16.99 0.87
C ASN A 56 5.83 15.89 -0.11
N MET A 57 5.24 15.98 -1.30
CA MET A 57 5.43 15.00 -2.37
C MET A 57 6.87 14.97 -2.85
N ASP A 58 7.55 16.11 -2.98
CA ASP A 58 8.93 16.14 -3.49
C ASP A 58 9.93 15.53 -2.50
N ARG A 59 9.76 15.80 -1.20
CA ARG A 59 10.58 15.20 -0.14
C ARG A 59 10.35 13.69 -0.05
N ALA A 60 9.09 13.25 -0.01
CA ALA A 60 8.78 11.82 0.00
C ALA A 60 9.32 11.13 -1.25
N PHE A 61 9.14 11.74 -2.42
CA PHE A 61 9.68 11.22 -3.68
C PHE A 61 11.20 11.04 -3.63
N ALA A 62 11.95 12.04 -3.17
CA ALA A 62 13.39 11.95 -3.02
C ALA A 62 13.81 10.85 -2.04
N PHE A 63 13.07 10.64 -0.94
CA PHE A 63 13.34 9.53 -0.03
C PHE A 63 13.16 8.17 -0.70
N TYR A 64 12.00 7.93 -1.31
CA TYR A 64 11.69 6.62 -1.90
C TYR A 64 12.54 6.30 -3.14
N THR A 65 13.05 7.31 -3.84
CA THR A 65 13.90 7.11 -5.03
C THR A 65 15.39 7.22 -4.73
N GLU A 66 15.85 8.32 -4.14
CA GLU A 66 17.27 8.60 -3.96
C GLU A 66 17.87 7.96 -2.70
N VAL A 67 17.06 7.71 -1.66
CA VAL A 67 17.53 7.04 -0.43
C VAL A 67 17.26 5.55 -0.49
N LEU A 68 16.03 5.16 -0.85
CA LEU A 68 15.64 3.74 -0.89
C LEU A 68 15.87 3.05 -2.24
N GLY A 69 16.16 3.80 -3.30
CA GLY A 69 16.53 3.24 -4.61
C GLY A 69 15.35 2.85 -5.50
N GLY A 70 14.12 3.29 -5.20
CA GLY A 70 12.96 3.06 -6.05
C GLY A 70 13.06 3.81 -7.38
N THR A 71 12.34 3.35 -8.40
CA THR A 71 12.31 3.97 -9.75
C THR A 71 10.95 4.62 -10.01
N GLU A 72 10.92 5.90 -10.41
CA GLU A 72 9.66 6.55 -10.81
C GLU A 72 9.07 5.84 -12.04
N ILE A 73 7.80 5.44 -11.95
CA ILE A 73 7.05 4.87 -13.06
C ILE A 73 6.37 6.01 -13.84
N MET A 74 5.59 6.80 -13.11
CA MET A 74 4.85 7.94 -13.65
C MET A 74 4.42 8.89 -12.54
N ARG A 75 4.02 10.09 -12.95
CA ARG A 75 3.39 11.12 -12.13
C ARG A 75 2.19 11.69 -12.86
N ASP A 76 1.15 11.99 -12.10
CA ASP A 76 -0.06 12.65 -12.60
C ASP A 76 -0.66 13.49 -11.45
N GLY A 77 -1.63 14.33 -11.74
CA GLY A 77 -2.27 15.09 -10.69
C GLY A 77 -3.32 16.06 -11.17
N ASP A 78 -3.59 17.03 -10.31
CA ASP A 78 -4.73 17.93 -10.44
C ASP A 78 -6.09 17.20 -10.51
N PHE A 79 -6.18 15.99 -9.93
CA PHE A 79 -7.41 15.23 -9.95
C PHE A 79 -8.50 15.91 -9.11
N GLN A 80 -9.67 16.10 -9.74
CA GLN A 80 -10.86 16.72 -9.17
C GLN A 80 -12.12 16.32 -9.96
N GLY A 81 -13.28 16.67 -9.42
CA GLY A 81 -14.61 16.37 -9.97
C GLY A 81 -15.34 15.22 -9.27
N ASP A 82 -16.62 15.06 -9.61
CA ASP A 82 -17.53 14.10 -9.00
C ASP A 82 -17.01 12.66 -9.03
N VAL A 83 -16.44 12.24 -10.17
CA VAL A 83 -16.00 10.85 -10.37
C VAL A 83 -14.92 10.48 -9.37
N ILE A 84 -13.83 11.23 -9.30
CA ILE A 84 -12.73 10.91 -8.39
C ILE A 84 -13.12 11.09 -6.93
N HIS A 85 -13.94 12.10 -6.61
CA HIS A 85 -14.44 12.31 -5.26
C HIS A 85 -15.25 11.10 -4.78
N ASN A 86 -16.20 10.63 -5.61
CA ASN A 86 -17.02 9.47 -5.28
C ASN A 86 -16.19 8.19 -5.19
N THR A 87 -15.22 8.00 -6.09
CA THR A 87 -14.35 6.82 -6.11
C THR A 87 -13.55 6.70 -4.81
N LEU A 88 -13.08 7.81 -4.24
CA LEU A 88 -12.16 7.79 -3.10
C LEU A 88 -12.84 8.01 -1.74
N LEU A 89 -13.94 8.78 -1.68
CA LEU A 89 -14.40 9.41 -0.43
C LEU A 89 -15.90 9.24 -0.14
N LEU A 90 -16.66 8.54 -1.00
CA LEU A 90 -18.12 8.49 -0.86
C LEU A 90 -18.57 7.94 0.51
N THR A 91 -17.90 6.90 1.01
CA THR A 91 -18.30 6.27 2.29
C THR A 91 -18.05 7.22 3.46
N GLU A 92 -16.91 7.92 3.46
CA GLU A 92 -16.54 8.91 4.44
C GLU A 92 -17.47 10.13 4.40
N GLU A 93 -17.84 10.60 3.21
CA GLU A 93 -18.80 11.70 3.02
C GLU A 93 -20.19 11.34 3.59
N LEU A 94 -20.65 10.10 3.35
CA LEU A 94 -21.92 9.61 3.89
C LEU A 94 -21.89 9.47 5.42
N ASP A 95 -20.80 8.95 6.01
CA ASP A 95 -20.63 8.87 7.47
C ASP A 95 -20.65 10.26 8.12
N ALA A 96 -19.89 11.20 7.56
CA ALA A 96 -19.85 12.59 8.04
C ALA A 96 -21.24 13.23 8.01
N LYS A 97 -22.00 13.03 6.93
CA LYS A 97 -23.38 13.50 6.79
C LYS A 97 -24.32 12.87 7.83
N GLN A 98 -24.24 11.55 8.01
CA GLN A 98 -25.07 10.85 8.99
C GLN A 98 -24.80 11.34 10.42
N ARG A 99 -23.53 11.62 10.73
CA ARG A 99 -23.09 12.13 12.04
C ARG A 99 -23.26 13.65 12.18
N GLN A 100 -23.70 14.34 11.13
CA GLN A 100 -23.83 15.79 11.07
C GLN A 100 -22.51 16.52 11.40
N VAL A 101 -21.38 15.96 10.96
CA VAL A 101 -20.04 16.54 11.13
C VAL A 101 -19.61 17.19 9.82
N ASN A 102 -18.94 18.34 9.91
CA ASN A 102 -18.34 18.98 8.73
C ASN A 102 -17.30 18.02 8.10
N PRO A 103 -17.44 17.66 6.81
CA PRO A 103 -16.52 16.73 6.14
C PRO A 103 -15.03 17.12 6.26
N ARG A 104 -14.72 18.42 6.19
CA ARG A 104 -13.33 18.90 6.31
C ARG A 104 -12.73 18.61 7.69
N ALA A 105 -13.56 18.59 8.75
CA ALA A 105 -13.10 18.30 10.11
C ALA A 105 -12.69 16.84 10.32
N VAL A 106 -13.05 15.95 9.39
CA VAL A 106 -12.68 14.53 9.41
C VAL A 106 -11.78 14.13 8.23
N GLY A 107 -11.16 15.12 7.58
CA GLY A 107 -10.15 14.87 6.55
C GLY A 107 -10.71 14.56 5.16
N ILE A 108 -11.95 14.94 4.86
CA ILE A 108 -12.54 14.79 3.52
C ILE A 108 -12.30 16.07 2.71
N PRO A 109 -11.42 16.06 1.69
CA PRO A 109 -11.21 17.21 0.82
C PRO A 109 -12.38 17.38 -0.16
N ASP A 110 -12.69 18.63 -0.52
CA ASP A 110 -13.64 18.95 -1.57
C ASP A 110 -12.96 18.88 -2.95
N LEU A 111 -12.72 17.63 -3.37
CA LEU A 111 -12.35 17.33 -4.75
C LEU A 111 -13.51 17.60 -5.73
N ARG A 112 -14.76 17.59 -5.25
CA ARG A 112 -15.95 17.62 -6.08
C ARG A 112 -16.08 18.95 -6.84
N SER A 113 -15.99 20.05 -6.11
CA SER A 113 -16.01 21.40 -6.69
C SER A 113 -14.67 21.79 -7.30
N GLY A 114 -13.61 21.06 -6.96
CA GLY A 114 -12.25 21.49 -7.24
C GLY A 114 -11.78 22.61 -6.30
N ALA A 115 -12.19 22.61 -5.04
CA ALA A 115 -11.51 23.42 -4.02
C ALA A 115 -10.15 22.79 -3.64
N GLN A 116 -10.08 21.46 -3.57
CA GLN A 116 -8.85 20.69 -3.39
C GLN A 116 -8.50 19.85 -4.64
N ARG A 117 -7.24 19.40 -4.72
CA ARG A 117 -6.67 18.54 -5.76
C ARG A 117 -5.98 17.34 -5.13
N LEU A 118 -6.00 16.22 -5.84
CA LEU A 118 -5.13 15.08 -5.57
C LEU A 118 -4.04 15.00 -6.64
N ASP A 119 -2.79 14.91 -6.22
CA ASP A 119 -1.64 14.59 -7.06
C ASP A 119 -1.03 13.25 -6.64
N VAL A 120 -0.48 12.51 -7.61
CA VAL A 120 0.07 11.17 -7.39
C VAL A 120 1.46 10.98 -8.03
N ARG A 121 2.28 10.15 -7.41
CA ARG A 121 3.51 9.61 -8.02
C ARG A 121 3.63 8.12 -7.72
N PHE A 122 3.99 7.33 -8.73
CA PHE A 122 4.16 5.89 -8.60
C PHE A 122 5.64 5.53 -8.66
N ILE A 123 6.11 4.75 -7.69
CA ILE A 123 7.51 4.35 -7.54
C ILE A 123 7.60 2.83 -7.45
N GLN A 124 8.34 2.22 -8.37
CA GLN A 124 8.58 0.77 -8.42
C GLN A 124 9.73 0.36 -7.49
N PHE A 125 9.48 -0.66 -6.68
CA PHE A 125 10.49 -1.58 -6.13
C PHE A 125 10.28 -2.97 -6.76
N ASP A 126 11.21 -3.92 -6.59
CA ASP A 126 11.16 -5.23 -7.28
C ASP A 126 9.78 -5.90 -7.32
N ASN A 127 9.08 -5.94 -6.19
CA ASN A 127 7.85 -6.70 -6.01
C ASN A 127 6.59 -5.85 -5.77
N VAL A 128 6.71 -4.54 -5.58
CA VAL A 128 5.57 -3.68 -5.24
C VAL A 128 5.77 -2.23 -5.69
N VAL A 129 4.66 -1.55 -5.96
CA VAL A 129 4.63 -0.12 -6.25
C VAL A 129 4.19 0.67 -5.01
N ILE A 130 4.86 1.78 -4.74
CA ILE A 130 4.40 2.78 -3.78
C ILE A 130 3.74 3.92 -4.57
N GLU A 131 2.48 4.21 -4.26
CA GLU A 131 1.78 5.40 -4.73
C GLU A 131 1.87 6.47 -3.64
N LEU A 132 2.54 7.58 -3.93
CA LEU A 132 2.52 8.76 -3.07
C LEU A 132 1.31 9.60 -3.45
N LEU A 133 0.55 10.08 -2.47
CA LEU A 133 -0.65 10.90 -2.67
C LEU A 133 -0.51 12.23 -1.91
N GLN A 134 -0.70 13.35 -2.60
CA GLN A 134 -0.78 14.65 -1.94
C GLN A 134 -2.14 15.28 -2.23
N TYR A 135 -2.89 15.58 -1.17
CA TYR A 135 -4.07 16.43 -1.25
C TYR A 135 -3.69 17.85 -0.92
N ARG A 136 -4.03 18.82 -1.77
CA ARG A 136 -3.71 20.25 -1.59
C ARG A 136 -4.87 21.13 -1.99
N ASP A 137 -4.88 22.39 -1.55
CA ASP A 137 -5.80 23.39 -2.10
C ASP A 137 -5.42 23.71 -3.56
N SER A 138 -6.41 24.09 -4.37
CA SER A 138 -6.21 24.34 -5.82
C SER A 138 -5.21 25.46 -6.13
N ASN A 139 -5.01 26.40 -5.20
CA ASN A 139 -4.05 27.49 -5.31
C ASN A 139 -2.63 27.12 -4.82
N GLN A 140 -2.45 25.96 -4.21
CA GLN A 140 -1.14 25.49 -3.77
C GLN A 140 -0.42 24.81 -4.94
N PRO A 141 0.91 24.97 -5.05
CA PRO A 141 1.68 24.27 -6.07
C PRO A 141 1.71 22.76 -5.80
N GLN A 142 1.78 21.96 -6.87
CA GLN A 142 2.08 20.52 -6.77
C GLN A 142 3.48 20.31 -6.18
N GLY A 143 3.69 19.20 -5.47
CA GLY A 143 5.02 18.82 -4.99
C GLY A 143 5.31 19.31 -3.57
N ASN A 144 5.35 20.64 -3.41
CA ASN A 144 5.85 21.30 -2.21
C ASN A 144 4.85 22.25 -1.53
N GLY A 145 3.67 22.46 -2.14
CA GLY A 145 2.62 23.28 -1.56
C GLY A 145 2.06 22.69 -0.26
N ALA A 146 1.32 23.51 0.48
CA ALA A 146 0.69 23.05 1.71
C ALA A 146 -0.33 21.95 1.41
N SER A 147 -0.23 20.81 2.10
CA SER A 147 -1.26 19.78 2.05
C SER A 147 -2.54 20.22 2.77
N PHE A 148 -3.67 19.71 2.29
CA PHE A 148 -5.02 19.98 2.79
C PHE A 148 -5.18 19.71 4.29
N ALA A 149 -4.57 18.63 4.79
CA ALA A 149 -4.69 18.20 6.17
C ALA A 149 -3.31 18.01 6.84
N PRO A 150 -3.20 18.25 8.15
CA PRO A 150 -2.02 17.86 8.92
C PRO A 150 -1.91 16.31 9.00
N PRO A 151 -0.72 15.77 9.32
CA PRO A 151 -0.54 14.33 9.50
C PRO A 151 -1.24 13.87 10.78
N THR A 152 -1.52 12.58 10.86
CA THR A 152 -1.91 11.98 12.14
C THR A 152 -0.74 11.96 13.11
N GLU A 153 -0.95 12.45 14.34
CA GLU A 153 0.06 12.34 15.40
C GLU A 153 0.16 10.91 15.96
N LYS A 154 -0.91 10.12 15.80
CA LYS A 154 -0.97 8.72 16.26
C LYS A 154 -0.33 7.81 15.23
N THR A 155 0.99 7.68 15.31
CA THR A 155 1.79 6.95 14.32
C THR A 155 2.33 5.60 14.82
N SER A 156 2.05 5.19 16.06
CA SER A 156 2.44 3.86 16.55
C SER A 156 1.73 2.75 15.77
N PRO A 157 2.40 1.67 15.34
CA PRO A 157 1.76 0.55 14.65
C PRO A 157 0.76 -0.20 15.56
N ALA A 158 0.77 0.09 16.87
CA ALA A 158 -0.19 -0.46 17.82
C ALA A 158 -1.57 0.23 17.75
N PHE A 159 -1.69 1.40 17.11
CA PHE A 159 -3.00 2.01 16.87
C PHE A 159 -3.69 1.30 15.70
N PRO A 160 -4.96 0.84 15.86
CA PRO A 160 -5.71 0.26 14.76
C PRO A 160 -5.73 1.19 13.55
N ARG A 161 -5.56 0.61 12.35
CA ARG A 161 -5.47 1.30 11.05
C ARG A 161 -4.16 2.08 10.82
N SER A 162 -3.22 2.07 11.76
CA SER A 162 -1.85 2.52 11.48
C SER A 162 -1.07 1.41 10.78
N MET A 163 -0.81 1.61 9.49
CA MET A 163 -0.05 0.68 8.65
C MET A 163 1.45 0.97 8.76
N HIS A 164 2.28 -0.01 8.40
CA HIS A 164 3.69 0.20 8.10
C HIS A 164 4.04 -0.42 6.74
N ILE A 165 5.10 0.09 6.11
CA ILE A 165 5.64 -0.47 4.85
C ILE A 165 6.89 -1.27 5.21
N CYS A 166 6.89 -2.55 4.86
CA CYS A 166 7.99 -3.47 5.17
C CYS A 166 8.90 -3.66 3.94
N PHE A 167 10.13 -3.19 4.03
CA PHE A 167 11.15 -3.31 2.99
C PHE A 167 12.04 -4.52 3.23
N TYR A 168 12.24 -5.31 2.17
CA TYR A 168 13.08 -6.49 2.21
C TYR A 168 14.53 -6.16 1.83
N ILE A 169 15.44 -6.23 2.80
CA ILE A 169 16.86 -6.00 2.57
C ILE A 169 17.48 -7.29 2.02
N ARG A 170 18.38 -7.14 1.03
CA ARG A 170 19.14 -8.27 0.48
C ARG A 170 20.01 -8.94 1.54
N GLU A 171 20.24 -10.24 1.39
CA GLU A 171 20.95 -11.05 2.41
C GLU A 171 22.44 -10.74 2.55
N ASP A 172 23.07 -10.18 1.51
CA ASP A 172 24.49 -9.81 1.44
C ASP A 172 24.79 -8.46 2.12
N VAL A 173 23.76 -7.70 2.50
CA VAL A 173 23.90 -6.40 3.16
C VAL A 173 24.05 -6.58 4.67
N ASP A 174 25.02 -5.90 5.29
CA ASP A 174 25.07 -5.76 6.74
C ASP A 174 23.90 -4.88 7.20
N PHE A 175 23.01 -5.46 8.00
CA PHE A 175 21.80 -4.79 8.43
C PHE A 175 22.10 -3.58 9.33
N ASN A 176 23.06 -3.70 10.25
CA ASN A 176 23.35 -2.61 11.16
C ASN A 176 23.98 -1.41 10.43
N GLU A 177 24.83 -1.68 9.45
CA GLU A 177 25.37 -0.64 8.56
C GLU A 177 24.29 -0.01 7.70
N PHE A 178 23.39 -0.79 7.11
CA PHE A 178 22.26 -0.27 6.36
C PHE A 178 21.45 0.74 7.18
N ILE A 179 21.17 0.46 8.46
CA ILE A 179 20.42 1.37 9.32
C ILE A 179 21.19 2.64 9.65
N ARG A 180 22.51 2.56 9.82
CA ARG A 180 23.37 3.75 9.94
C ARG A 180 23.30 4.61 8.69
N ASP A 181 23.41 3.98 7.52
CA ASP A 181 23.50 4.68 6.26
C ASP A 181 22.15 5.28 5.84
N LEU A 182 21.04 4.60 6.14
CA LEU A 182 19.69 5.13 5.98
C LEU A 182 19.50 6.46 6.72
N GLU A 183 19.83 6.50 8.02
CA GLU A 183 19.72 7.73 8.83
C GLU A 183 20.69 8.81 8.33
N SER A 184 21.92 8.43 8.00
CA SER A 184 22.94 9.38 7.53
C SER A 184 22.58 9.99 6.19
N GLU A 185 22.16 9.19 5.21
CA GLU A 185 21.85 9.66 3.86
C GLU A 185 20.59 10.51 3.85
N SER A 186 19.59 10.12 4.65
CA SER A 186 18.38 10.92 4.85
C SER A 186 18.72 12.28 5.48
N ALA A 187 19.57 12.30 6.50
CA ALA A 187 19.99 13.55 7.15
C ALA A 187 20.78 14.48 6.21
N LYS A 188 21.63 13.95 5.32
CA LYS A 188 22.32 14.77 4.30
C LYS A 188 21.36 15.48 3.35
N ARG A 189 20.15 14.96 3.18
CA ARG A 189 19.07 15.55 2.37
C ARG A 189 18.09 16.39 3.19
N GLY A 190 18.42 16.69 4.45
CA GLY A 190 17.56 17.46 5.34
C GLY A 190 16.38 16.69 5.92
N MET A 191 16.32 15.36 5.73
CA MET A 191 15.26 14.50 6.25
C MET A 191 15.60 13.96 7.65
N HIS A 192 15.87 14.85 8.60
CA HIS A 192 16.30 14.52 9.96
C HIS A 192 15.25 13.77 10.81
N GLN A 193 14.01 13.72 10.34
CA GLN A 193 12.92 12.95 10.93
C GLN A 193 12.99 11.44 10.62
N VAL A 194 13.79 11.03 9.63
CA VAL A 194 14.05 9.61 9.36
C VAL A 194 14.91 9.05 10.49
N LYS A 195 14.31 8.15 11.29
CA LYS A 195 14.91 7.65 12.53
C LYS A 195 14.57 6.18 12.72
N ALA A 196 15.58 5.35 12.91
CA ALA A 196 15.39 3.94 13.26
C ALA A 196 15.42 3.75 14.78
N ASN A 197 14.64 2.79 15.26
CA ASN A 197 14.67 2.36 16.66
C ASN A 197 16.01 1.68 17.00
N ARG A 198 16.19 1.35 18.28
CA ARG A 198 17.29 0.53 18.80
C ARG A 198 16.70 -0.61 19.61
N ILE A 199 17.41 -1.73 19.72
CA ILE A 199 16.98 -2.87 20.54
C ILE A 199 17.37 -2.72 22.01
N VAL A 200 18.02 -1.61 22.36
CA VAL A 200 18.42 -1.26 23.73
C VAL A 200 17.56 -0.11 24.24
N ASN A 201 17.38 -0.06 25.56
CA ASN A 201 16.71 1.06 26.19
C ASN A 201 17.51 2.35 25.96
N SER A 202 16.83 3.44 25.61
CA SER A 202 17.37 4.78 25.51
C SER A 202 16.36 5.75 26.10
N GLY A 203 16.77 6.55 27.07
CA GLY A 203 15.93 7.57 27.71
C GLY A 203 15.88 8.89 26.93
N SER A 204 16.74 9.05 25.93
CA SER A 204 16.82 10.27 25.11
C SER A 204 17.23 9.98 23.67
N GLU A 205 16.98 10.96 22.79
CA GLU A 205 17.44 10.90 21.39
C GLU A 205 18.97 10.85 21.30
N GLN A 206 19.68 11.54 22.19
CA GLN A 206 21.14 11.53 22.24
C GLN A 206 21.67 10.13 22.57
N GLU A 207 21.07 9.45 23.55
CA GLU A 207 21.40 8.05 23.87
C GLU A 207 21.11 7.12 22.69
N ARG A 208 19.98 7.30 21.98
CA ARG A 208 19.64 6.51 20.78
C ARG A 208 20.69 6.66 19.68
N LEU A 209 21.19 7.87 19.47
CA LEU A 209 22.24 8.16 18.48
C LEU A 209 23.60 7.56 18.87
N GLN A 210 23.90 7.52 20.17
CA GLN A 210 25.12 6.93 20.73
C GLN A 210 25.06 5.40 20.88
N ALA A 211 23.88 4.79 20.72
CA ALA A 211 23.71 3.36 20.85
C ALA A 211 24.68 2.57 19.92
N PRO A 212 25.33 1.51 20.41
CA PRO A 212 26.31 0.75 19.64
C PRO A 212 25.75 0.21 18.32
N LEU A 213 26.59 0.12 17.28
CA LEU A 213 26.18 -0.29 15.94
C LEU A 213 25.47 -1.66 15.93
N ASN A 214 25.94 -2.62 16.72
CA ASN A 214 25.36 -3.96 16.84
C ASN A 214 23.97 -4.01 17.50
N THR A 215 23.39 -2.87 17.90
CA THR A 215 22.03 -2.76 18.49
C THR A 215 20.98 -2.23 17.51
N ARG A 216 21.34 -2.04 16.24
CA ARG A 216 20.48 -1.39 15.24
C ARG A 216 19.54 -2.34 14.50
N SER A 217 19.64 -3.64 14.74
CA SER A 217 18.76 -4.66 14.18
C SER A 217 18.43 -5.73 15.23
N ASN A 218 17.24 -6.31 15.14
CA ASN A 218 16.76 -7.33 16.06
C ASN A 218 16.75 -8.70 15.37
N PRO A 219 17.71 -9.60 15.62
CA PRO A 219 17.65 -10.97 15.13
C PRO A 219 16.74 -11.83 16.03
N ILE A 220 15.79 -12.54 15.41
CA ILE A 220 14.98 -13.56 16.05
C ILE A 220 15.64 -14.92 15.80
N THR A 221 16.02 -15.60 16.88
CA THR A 221 16.82 -16.85 16.83
C THR A 221 16.07 -18.06 17.40
N SER A 222 14.75 -17.96 17.57
CA SER A 222 13.93 -19.05 18.11
C SER A 222 12.45 -18.93 17.69
N GLY A 223 11.72 -20.05 17.83
CA GLY A 223 10.30 -20.11 17.50
C GLY A 223 10.02 -20.11 15.99
N LYS A 224 8.75 -19.86 15.61
CA LYS A 224 8.31 -19.88 14.21
C LYS A 224 8.89 -18.74 13.36
N SER A 225 9.42 -17.70 13.99
CA SER A 225 10.05 -16.56 13.34
C SER A 225 11.58 -16.65 13.35
N ASP A 226 12.15 -17.79 13.74
CA ASP A 226 13.59 -18.02 13.69
C ASP A 226 14.17 -17.72 12.29
N GLY A 227 15.28 -16.99 12.26
CA GLY A 227 15.93 -16.51 11.06
C GLY A 227 15.36 -15.20 10.50
N TRP A 228 14.41 -14.56 11.19
CA TRP A 228 13.97 -13.20 10.86
C TRP A 228 14.85 -12.16 11.56
N THR A 229 15.32 -11.15 10.85
CA THR A 229 15.94 -9.95 11.45
C THR A 229 15.12 -8.73 11.05
N LEU A 230 14.83 -7.83 11.99
CA LEU A 230 13.99 -6.66 11.73
C LEU A 230 14.38 -5.41 12.51
N ILE A 231 13.92 -4.26 12.04
CA ILE A 231 13.87 -3.03 12.81
C ILE A 231 12.74 -2.13 12.27
N TYR A 232 12.16 -1.32 13.16
CA TYR A 232 11.21 -0.27 12.78
C TYR A 232 11.91 1.08 12.71
N ALA A 233 11.48 1.90 11.76
CA ALA A 233 11.94 3.26 11.55
C ALA A 233 10.78 4.20 11.17
N LYS A 234 11.05 5.49 11.25
CA LYS A 234 10.23 6.56 10.68
C LYS A 234 10.75 6.95 9.31
N GLY A 235 9.83 7.16 8.36
CA GLY A 235 10.14 7.83 7.10
C GLY A 235 10.01 9.36 7.20
N PRO A 236 10.23 10.08 6.08
CA PRO A 236 10.24 11.54 6.06
C PRO A 236 8.86 12.18 6.33
N GLU A 237 7.77 11.43 6.19
CA GLU A 237 6.41 11.90 6.45
C GLU A 237 5.88 11.42 7.81
N GLY A 238 6.73 10.78 8.62
CA GLY A 238 6.38 10.22 9.94
C GLY A 238 5.68 8.86 9.88
N GLU A 239 5.49 8.32 8.68
CA GLU A 239 5.00 6.97 8.41
C GLU A 239 5.90 5.91 9.05
N GLN A 240 5.31 4.76 9.34
CA GLN A 240 6.06 3.63 9.88
C GLN A 240 6.67 2.80 8.77
N LEU A 241 7.97 2.59 8.87
CA LEU A 241 8.75 1.71 8.03
C LEU A 241 9.21 0.52 8.87
N GLU A 242 9.15 -0.67 8.30
CA GLU A 242 9.85 -1.83 8.80
C GLU A 242 10.90 -2.21 7.76
N PHE A 243 12.09 -2.60 8.21
CA PHE A 243 13.08 -3.23 7.36
C PHE A 243 13.29 -4.64 7.88
N VAL A 244 13.44 -5.61 6.97
CA VAL A 244 13.61 -7.01 7.35
C VAL A 244 14.61 -7.75 6.46
N GLN A 245 15.25 -8.76 7.02
CA GLN A 245 16.00 -9.80 6.33
C GLN A 245 15.50 -11.15 6.83
N THR A 246 15.27 -12.12 5.93
CA THR A 246 14.91 -13.49 6.33
C THR A 246 16.00 -14.44 5.90
N ARG A 247 16.39 -15.33 6.81
CA ARG A 247 17.38 -16.38 6.63
C ARG A 247 16.83 -17.69 7.22
N GLY A 248 17.52 -18.79 7.00
CA GLY A 248 17.24 -20.08 7.66
C GLY A 248 15.76 -20.50 7.58
N HIS A 249 15.15 -20.70 8.76
CA HIS A 249 13.76 -21.16 8.86
C HIS A 249 12.77 -20.19 8.23
N ALA A 250 12.80 -18.90 8.60
CA ALA A 250 11.90 -17.88 8.06
C ALA A 250 11.93 -17.85 6.53
N LYS A 251 13.12 -17.76 5.91
CA LYS A 251 13.27 -17.72 4.44
C LYS A 251 12.60 -18.90 3.76
N ARG A 252 12.76 -20.11 4.30
CA ARG A 252 12.12 -21.32 3.77
C ARG A 252 10.60 -21.21 3.81
N VAL A 253 10.02 -20.78 4.94
CA VAL A 253 8.56 -20.65 5.11
C VAL A 253 7.96 -19.65 4.13
N PHE A 254 8.57 -18.47 3.95
CA PHE A 254 8.12 -17.49 2.96
C PHE A 254 8.23 -18.02 1.53
N GLY A 255 9.37 -18.63 1.20
CA GLY A 255 9.58 -19.21 -0.14
C GLY A 255 8.59 -20.33 -0.48
N GLU A 256 8.25 -21.19 0.48
CA GLU A 256 7.25 -22.25 0.30
C GLU A 256 5.83 -21.69 0.10
N ALA A 257 5.48 -20.61 0.80
CA ALA A 257 4.21 -19.92 0.59
C ALA A 257 4.11 -19.30 -0.82
N ALA A 258 5.17 -18.61 -1.26
CA ALA A 258 5.23 -18.01 -2.60
C ALA A 258 5.10 -19.07 -3.71
N ARG A 259 5.81 -20.20 -3.60
CA ARG A 259 5.71 -21.30 -4.56
C ARG A 259 4.29 -21.90 -4.61
N ARG A 260 3.64 -22.10 -3.46
CA ARG A 260 2.27 -22.62 -3.40
C ARG A 260 1.24 -21.70 -4.05
N ARG A 261 1.47 -20.38 -4.07
CA ARG A 261 0.60 -19.41 -4.74
C ARG A 261 0.81 -19.36 -6.26
N ALA A 262 1.99 -19.71 -6.74
CA ALA A 262 2.32 -19.71 -8.16
C ALA A 262 1.84 -20.97 -8.91
N LEU A 263 1.45 -22.02 -8.17
CA LEU A 263 0.83 -23.25 -8.68
C LEU A 263 -0.71 -23.11 -8.71
#